data_AF-A0A661SYN3-F1
#
_entry.id   AF-A0A661SYN3-F1
#
_cell.length_a   1.000
_cell.length_b   1.000
_cell.length_c   1.000
_cell.angle_alpha   90.00
_cell.angle_beta   90.00
_cell.angle_gamma   90.00
#
_symmetry.space_group_name_H-M   'P 1'
#
loop_
_entity.id
_entity.type
_entity.pdbx_description
1 polymer ?
#
loop_
_entity_poly.entity_id
_entity_poly.type
_entity_poly.pdbx_seq_one_letter_code
_entity_poly.pdbx_strand_id
1 'polypeptide(L)'
;MRKGLVGLCMVLSGIMVAPLLAQAGDPGDWIEDRLDRRGDRIEDRLDRRGDRIDRRLDWKGDRINERLDRRAERAREMGRYGLADRLDRKGDRIEARLDRRGDRINARLDRKGERIDRRLDRKGERLNRRYHRRHH
;
A
#
# COMPACT_ATOMS: atom_id res chain seq x y z
N MET A 1 22.85 -29.56 -82.10
CA MET A 1 21.65 -30.44 -82.06
C MET A 1 21.24 -30.54 -80.59
N ARG A 2 20.16 -29.84 -80.18
CA ARG A 2 18.88 -30.40 -79.64
C ARG A 2 19.09 -31.44 -78.52
N LYS A 3 18.44 -31.47 -77.34
CA LYS A 3 17.34 -30.75 -76.64
C LYS A 3 17.20 -31.44 -75.25
N GLY A 4 16.58 -30.78 -74.27
CA GLY A 4 16.03 -31.39 -73.03
C GLY A 4 16.01 -30.40 -71.86
N LEU A 5 15.16 -29.38 -71.79
CA LEU A 5 13.72 -29.37 -71.40
C LEU A 5 13.42 -29.86 -69.96
N VAL A 6 13.15 -28.86 -69.10
CA VAL A 6 12.06 -28.73 -68.09
C VAL A 6 12.12 -29.55 -66.80
N GLY A 7 12.32 -28.83 -65.70
CA GLY A 7 11.81 -29.14 -64.37
C GLY A 7 11.18 -27.88 -63.75
N LEU A 8 9.89 -27.69 -64.03
CA LEU A 8 8.99 -26.70 -63.45
C LEU A 8 8.55 -27.18 -62.06
N CYS A 9 8.66 -26.37 -61.00
CA CYS A 9 7.66 -26.34 -59.92
C CYS A 9 7.88 -25.20 -58.91
N MET A 10 6.86 -24.33 -58.82
CA MET A 10 6.35 -23.61 -57.63
C MET A 10 7.29 -22.61 -56.94
N VAL A 11 7.19 -21.29 -57.15
CA VAL A 11 6.09 -20.36 -56.80
C VAL A 11 5.73 -20.40 -55.30
N LEU A 12 5.99 -19.26 -54.64
CA LEU A 12 5.41 -18.76 -53.36
C LEU A 12 5.81 -19.46 -52.05
N SER A 13 6.82 -18.88 -51.38
CA SER A 13 6.79 -18.66 -49.93
C SER A 13 7.82 -17.55 -49.65
N GLY A 14 7.47 -16.27 -49.52
CA GLY A 14 6.42 -15.76 -48.66
C GLY A 14 6.92 -15.83 -47.22
N ILE A 15 7.15 -14.66 -46.62
CA ILE A 15 7.45 -14.43 -45.19
C ILE A 15 8.96 -14.60 -44.89
N MET A 16 9.78 -13.55 -45.05
CA MET A 16 10.08 -12.65 -43.92
C MET A 16 9.99 -13.39 -42.59
N VAL A 17 10.96 -14.26 -42.29
CA VAL A 17 11.21 -14.64 -40.89
C VAL A 17 11.83 -13.40 -40.25
N ALA A 18 10.95 -12.43 -39.96
CA ALA A 18 11.17 -11.38 -39.01
C ALA A 18 11.75 -12.03 -37.74
N PRO A 19 12.73 -11.39 -37.09
CA PRO A 19 13.35 -11.99 -35.94
C PRO A 19 12.26 -12.26 -34.89
N LEU A 20 12.06 -13.54 -34.62
CA LEU A 20 11.31 -14.08 -33.49
C LEU A 20 12.06 -13.75 -32.19
N LEU A 21 12.26 -12.46 -31.92
CA LEU A 21 12.96 -11.92 -30.74
C LEU A 21 12.27 -10.66 -30.19
N ALA A 22 11.04 -10.37 -30.60
CA ALA A 22 10.25 -9.28 -30.03
C ALA A 22 9.33 -9.78 -28.89
N GLN A 23 9.90 -10.47 -27.91
CA GLN A 23 9.24 -10.61 -26.60
C GLN A 23 10.23 -10.77 -25.44
N ALA A 24 11.40 -10.14 -25.55
CA ALA A 24 12.16 -9.74 -24.38
C ALA A 24 11.64 -8.36 -23.98
N GLY A 25 10.75 -8.29 -22.98
CA GLY A 25 10.33 -7.00 -22.42
C GLY A 25 11.56 -6.18 -22.02
N ASP A 26 11.45 -4.85 -22.15
CA ASP A 26 12.57 -3.96 -21.84
C ASP A 26 13.02 -4.24 -20.40
N PRO A 27 14.30 -4.47 -20.15
CA PRO A 27 14.85 -4.48 -18.81
C PRO A 27 14.41 -3.35 -17.88
N GLY A 28 14.08 -2.17 -18.44
CA GLY A 28 13.41 -1.09 -17.72
C GLY A 28 12.07 -1.52 -17.11
N ASP A 29 11.23 -2.18 -17.90
CA ASP A 29 9.89 -2.63 -17.52
C ASP A 29 9.93 -3.62 -16.34
N TRP A 30 10.85 -4.60 -16.36
CA TRP A 30 10.93 -5.54 -15.23
C TRP A 30 11.34 -4.83 -13.92
N ILE A 31 12.20 -3.80 -14.02
CA ILE A 31 12.70 -3.08 -12.85
C ILE A 31 11.57 -2.29 -12.20
N GLU A 32 10.77 -1.61 -13.01
CA GLU A 32 9.59 -0.87 -12.58
C GLU A 32 8.59 -1.82 -11.91
N ASP A 33 8.21 -2.89 -12.61
CA ASP A 33 7.26 -3.90 -12.12
C ASP A 33 7.68 -4.52 -10.77
N ARG A 34 8.99 -4.70 -10.56
CA ARG A 34 9.52 -5.19 -9.28
C ARG A 34 9.46 -4.14 -8.17
N LEU A 35 9.65 -2.87 -8.49
CA LEU A 35 9.58 -1.78 -7.51
C LEU A 35 8.13 -1.51 -7.12
N ASP A 36 7.19 -1.59 -8.06
CA ASP A 36 5.76 -1.42 -7.81
C ASP A 36 5.23 -2.51 -6.89
N ARG A 37 5.47 -3.79 -7.23
CA ARG A 37 5.12 -4.92 -6.34
C ARG A 37 5.74 -4.80 -4.94
N ARG A 38 6.86 -4.10 -4.82
CA ARG A 38 7.49 -3.82 -3.53
C ARG A 38 6.80 -2.66 -2.82
N GLY A 39 6.40 -1.62 -3.54
CA GLY A 39 5.54 -0.52 -3.07
C GLY A 39 4.25 -1.07 -2.48
N ASP A 40 3.48 -1.81 -3.27
CA ASP A 40 2.20 -2.41 -2.88
C ASP A 40 2.34 -3.21 -1.58
N ARG A 41 3.37 -4.06 -1.49
CA ARG A 41 3.61 -4.88 -0.29
C ARG A 41 3.93 -4.04 0.95
N ILE A 42 4.54 -2.86 0.76
CA ILE A 42 4.82 -1.96 1.87
C ILE A 42 3.55 -1.23 2.28
N GLU A 43 2.77 -0.72 1.33
CA GLU A 43 1.46 -0.11 1.56
C GLU A 43 0.54 -1.04 2.33
N ASP A 44 0.34 -2.27 1.83
CA ASP A 44 -0.41 -3.34 2.50
C ASP A 44 0.00 -3.54 3.97
N ARG A 45 1.31 -3.45 4.25
CA ARG A 45 1.83 -3.62 5.60
C ARG A 45 1.61 -2.39 6.48
N LEU A 46 1.58 -1.19 5.90
CA LEU A 46 1.26 0.03 6.61
C LEU A 46 -0.23 0.08 6.93
N ASP A 47 -1.10 -0.29 5.99
CA ASP A 47 -2.55 -0.31 6.17
C ASP A 47 -2.97 -1.32 7.24
N ARG A 48 -2.51 -2.57 7.13
CA ARG A 48 -2.75 -3.60 8.16
C ARG A 48 -2.23 -3.19 9.54
N ARG A 49 -1.20 -2.34 9.57
CA ARG A 49 -0.67 -1.79 10.82
C ARG A 49 -1.55 -0.66 11.35
N GLY A 50 -2.06 0.22 10.49
CA GLY A 50 -3.06 1.24 10.81
C GLY A 50 -4.30 0.59 11.42
N ASP A 51 -4.93 -0.34 10.71
CA ASP A 51 -6.11 -1.07 11.16
C ASP A 51 -5.92 -1.74 12.53
N ARG A 52 -4.74 -2.32 12.76
CA ARG A 52 -4.43 -2.98 14.05
C ARG A 52 -4.30 -1.96 15.17
N ILE A 53 -3.81 -0.77 14.88
CA ILE A 53 -3.72 0.28 15.89
C ILE A 53 -5.11 0.84 16.19
N ASP A 54 -5.91 1.11 15.16
CA ASP A 54 -7.27 1.67 15.31
C ASP A 54 -8.14 0.71 16.13
N ARG A 55 -8.22 -0.57 15.75
CA ARG A 55 -8.93 -1.59 16.55
C ARG A 55 -8.48 -1.67 18.00
N ARG A 56 -7.20 -1.42 18.29
CA ARG A 56 -6.66 -1.42 19.67
C ARG A 56 -7.01 -0.15 20.43
N LEU A 57 -7.13 0.98 19.75
CA LEU A 57 -7.56 2.23 20.36
C LEU A 57 -9.05 2.18 20.67
N ASP A 58 -9.86 1.71 19.73
CA ASP A 58 -11.32 1.54 19.89
C ASP A 58 -11.63 0.63 21.07
N TRP A 59 -11.08 -0.60 21.06
CA TRP A 59 -11.27 -1.55 22.16
C TRP A 59 -10.82 -0.98 23.52
N LYS A 60 -9.78 -0.14 23.51
CA LYS A 60 -9.31 0.51 24.74
C LYS A 60 -10.28 1.61 25.18
N GLY A 61 -10.82 2.38 24.24
CA GLY A 61 -11.85 3.39 24.45
C GLY A 61 -13.08 2.77 25.09
N ASP A 62 -13.63 1.74 24.45
CA ASP A 62 -14.82 1.00 24.93
C ASP A 62 -14.65 0.51 26.36
N ARG A 63 -13.52 -0.14 26.66
CA ARG A 63 -13.23 -0.63 28.01
C ARG A 63 -13.09 0.47 29.05
N ILE A 64 -12.66 1.67 28.65
CA ILE A 64 -12.58 2.80 29.57
C ILE A 64 -13.96 3.38 29.79
N ASN A 65 -14.72 3.60 28.73
CA ASN A 65 -16.09 4.13 28.79
C ASN A 65 -16.96 3.23 29.66
N GLU A 66 -16.98 1.92 29.38
CA GLU A 66 -17.78 0.97 30.14
C GLU A 66 -17.41 0.95 31.65
N ARG A 67 -16.13 1.16 31.99
CA ARG A 67 -15.71 1.26 33.40
C ARG A 67 -16.11 2.57 34.05
N LEU A 68 -16.13 3.66 33.29
CA LEU A 68 -16.54 4.97 33.79
C LEU A 68 -18.06 5.03 33.95
N ASP A 69 -18.81 4.50 32.99
CA ASP A 69 -20.27 4.43 33.01
C ASP A 69 -20.76 3.64 34.22
N ARG A 70 -20.22 2.43 34.46
CA ARG A 70 -20.55 1.64 35.66
C ARG A 70 -20.21 2.36 36.97
N ARG A 71 -19.19 3.24 36.97
CA ARG A 71 -18.83 4.03 38.16
C ARG A 71 -19.75 5.24 38.33
N ALA A 72 -20.14 5.87 37.22
CA ALA A 72 -21.07 6.98 37.21
C ALA A 72 -22.45 6.52 37.66
N GLU A 73 -22.93 5.39 37.15
CA GLU A 73 -24.19 4.75 37.56
C GLU A 73 -24.23 4.47 39.06
N ARG A 74 -23.22 3.78 39.61
CA ARG A 74 -23.12 3.57 41.07
C ARG A 74 -23.07 4.88 41.85
N ALA A 75 -22.43 5.92 41.30
CA ALA A 75 -22.43 7.24 41.95
C ALA A 75 -23.84 7.85 41.95
N ARG A 76 -24.63 7.69 40.89
CA ARG A 76 -26.04 8.13 40.83
C ARG A 76 -26.90 7.36 41.83
N GLU A 77 -26.75 6.03 41.92
CA GLU A 77 -27.46 5.18 42.90
C GLU A 77 -27.21 5.63 44.35
N MET A 78 -25.99 6.07 44.66
CA MET A 78 -25.63 6.63 45.97
C MET A 78 -26.04 8.10 46.17
N GLY A 79 -26.79 8.70 45.24
CA GLY A 79 -27.18 10.12 45.27
C GLY A 79 -26.03 11.11 45.01
N ARG A 80 -24.86 10.63 44.56
CA ARG A 80 -23.65 11.43 44.32
C ARG A 80 -23.61 11.95 42.88
N TYR A 81 -24.64 12.67 42.45
CA TYR A 81 -24.79 13.15 41.06
C TYR A 81 -23.60 13.98 40.55
N GLY A 82 -23.03 14.86 41.38
CA GLY A 82 -21.85 15.64 40.99
C GLY A 82 -20.58 14.80 40.75
N LEU A 83 -20.47 13.62 41.36
CA LEU A 83 -19.40 12.67 41.05
C LEU A 83 -19.69 11.94 39.73
N ALA A 84 -20.94 11.54 39.50
CA ALA A 84 -21.33 10.88 38.25
C ALA A 84 -21.03 11.76 37.04
N ASP A 85 -21.48 13.01 37.06
CA ASP A 85 -21.23 13.99 36.00
C ASP A 85 -19.73 14.30 35.81
N ARG A 86 -18.93 14.28 36.89
CA ARG A 86 -17.47 14.38 36.76
C ARG A 86 -16.84 13.16 36.08
N LEU A 87 -17.41 11.96 36.28
CA LEU A 87 -16.95 10.73 35.65
C LEU A 87 -17.33 10.70 34.17
N ASP A 88 -18.54 11.12 33.80
CA ASP A 88 -18.98 11.25 32.41
C ASP A 88 -18.04 12.20 31.64
N ARG A 89 -17.83 13.43 32.14
CA ARG A 89 -16.88 14.40 31.54
C ARG A 89 -15.44 13.92 31.50
N LYS A 90 -15.09 12.93 32.32
CA LYS A 90 -13.77 12.29 32.27
C LYS A 90 -13.71 11.27 31.14
N GLY A 91 -14.79 10.56 30.87
CA GLY A 91 -14.99 9.69 29.71
C GLY A 91 -14.78 10.47 28.41
N ASP A 92 -15.56 11.53 28.20
CA ASP A 92 -15.48 12.39 27.00
C ASP A 92 -14.05 12.92 26.76
N ARG A 93 -13.36 13.32 27.84
CA ARG A 93 -11.97 13.80 27.75
C ARG A 93 -10.98 12.71 27.40
N ILE A 94 -11.24 11.46 27.77
CA ILE A 94 -10.39 10.34 27.41
C ILE A 94 -10.64 9.92 25.97
N GLU A 95 -11.90 9.84 25.54
CA GLU A 95 -12.31 9.57 24.17
C GLU A 95 -11.66 10.56 23.20
N ALA A 96 -11.85 11.87 23.42
CA ALA A 96 -11.23 12.91 22.61
C ALA A 96 -9.68 12.88 22.64
N ARG A 97 -9.05 12.24 23.63
CA ARG A 97 -7.59 12.04 23.64
C ARG A 97 -7.16 10.80 22.87
N LEU A 98 -8.00 9.76 22.81
CA LEU A 98 -7.77 8.57 22.03
C LEU A 98 -7.95 8.86 20.54
N ASP A 99 -8.97 9.62 20.15
CA ASP A 99 -9.21 10.02 18.75
C ASP A 99 -8.02 10.82 18.20
N ARG A 100 -7.65 11.90 18.89
CA ARG A 100 -6.46 12.70 18.54
C ARG A 100 -5.17 11.89 18.54
N ARG A 101 -5.13 10.74 19.23
CA ARG A 101 -3.99 9.84 19.19
C ARG A 101 -4.05 8.95 17.96
N GLY A 102 -5.23 8.43 17.59
CA GLY A 102 -5.48 7.74 16.33
C GLY A 102 -5.08 8.59 15.14
N ASP A 103 -5.62 9.81 15.04
CA ASP A 103 -5.31 10.77 13.96
C ASP A 103 -3.81 11.01 13.81
N ARG A 104 -3.11 11.21 14.93
CA ARG A 104 -1.67 11.43 14.93
C ARG A 104 -0.87 10.21 14.50
N ILE A 105 -1.39 9.01 14.74
CA ILE A 105 -0.75 7.79 14.29
C ILE A 105 -0.98 7.60 12.79
N ASN A 106 -2.21 7.79 12.32
CA ASN A 106 -2.57 7.68 10.90
C ASN A 106 -1.77 8.67 10.06
N ALA A 107 -1.75 9.95 10.45
CA ALA A 107 -0.92 10.96 9.79
C ALA A 107 0.59 10.63 9.79
N ARG A 108 1.09 9.83 10.75
CA ARG A 108 2.49 9.37 10.76
C ARG A 108 2.72 8.16 9.85
N LEU A 109 1.71 7.31 9.67
CA LEU A 109 1.75 6.19 8.75
C LEU A 109 1.69 6.70 7.30
N ASP A 110 0.82 7.67 7.01
CA ASP A 110 0.69 8.28 5.67
C ASP A 110 2.01 8.93 5.23
N ARG A 111 2.57 9.82 6.07
CA ARG A 111 3.89 10.42 5.80
C ARG A 111 5.01 9.39 5.66
N LYS A 112 4.85 8.21 6.28
CA LYS A 112 5.82 7.12 6.14
C LYS A 112 5.64 6.42 4.79
N GLY A 113 4.40 6.19 4.35
CA GLY A 113 4.06 5.71 3.00
C GLY A 113 4.67 6.63 1.95
N GLU A 114 4.29 7.90 1.95
CA GLU A 114 4.79 8.89 0.99
C GLU A 114 6.33 8.98 0.92
N ARG A 115 7.02 8.78 2.05
CA ARG A 115 8.49 8.80 2.09
C ARG A 115 9.09 7.55 1.46
N ILE A 116 8.40 6.42 1.57
CA ILE A 116 8.81 5.17 0.95
C ILE A 116 8.59 5.27 -0.56
N ASP A 117 7.44 5.78 -1.00
CA ASP A 117 7.10 5.90 -2.43
C ASP A 117 8.13 6.78 -3.14
N ARG A 118 8.37 7.99 -2.61
CA ARG A 118 9.44 8.88 -3.10
C ARG A 118 10.83 8.24 -3.13
N ARG A 119 11.11 7.26 -2.26
CA ARG A 119 12.39 6.53 -2.28
C ARG A 119 12.41 5.44 -3.33
N LEU A 120 11.28 4.79 -3.59
CA LEU A 120 11.12 3.80 -4.65
C LEU A 120 11.20 4.47 -6.02
N ASP A 121 10.52 5.59 -6.23
CA ASP A 121 10.54 6.37 -7.49
C ASP A 121 11.98 6.76 -7.87
N ARG A 122 12.69 7.44 -6.95
CA ARG A 122 14.09 7.84 -7.16
C ARG A 122 15.00 6.65 -7.44
N LYS A 123 14.70 5.49 -6.86
CA LYS A 123 15.45 4.26 -7.10
C LYS A 123 15.14 3.70 -8.49
N GLY A 124 13.87 3.70 -8.89
CA GLY A 124 13.43 3.32 -10.24
C GLY A 124 14.11 4.18 -11.29
N GLU A 125 14.01 5.50 -11.17
CA GLU A 125 14.68 6.44 -12.08
C GLU A 125 16.20 6.20 -12.17
N ARG A 126 16.87 5.98 -11.02
CA ARG A 126 18.32 5.76 -11.00
C ARG A 126 18.70 4.46 -11.71
N LEU A 127 17.90 3.41 -11.54
CA LEU A 127 18.12 2.14 -12.23
C LEU A 127 17.85 2.29 -13.72
N ASN A 128 16.77 2.98 -14.09
CA ASN A 128 16.43 3.24 -15.48
C ASN A 128 17.53 4.03 -16.20
N ARG A 129 18.06 5.09 -15.58
CA ARG A 129 19.21 5.86 -16.11
C ARG A 129 20.48 5.01 -16.27
N ARG A 130 20.74 4.09 -15.34
CA ARG A 130 21.90 3.18 -15.43
C ARG A 130 21.74 2.16 -16.55
N TYR A 131 20.52 1.67 -16.75
CA TYR A 131 20.20 0.75 -17.82
C TYR A 131 20.40 1.41 -19.19
N HIS A 132 19.78 2.57 -19.42
CA HIS A 132 19.96 3.34 -20.66
C HIS A 132 21.43 3.63 -20.97
N ARG A 133 22.24 4.03 -19.97
CA ARG A 133 23.69 4.28 -20.17
C ARG A 133 24.49 3.04 -20.58
N ARG A 134 24.05 1.83 -20.21
CA ARG A 134 24.78 0.59 -20.48
C ARG A 134 24.39 -0.04 -21.83
N HIS A 135 23.21 0.28 -22.33
CA HIS A 135 22.61 -0.32 -23.53
C HIS A 135 22.46 0.65 -24.71
N HIS A 136 23.04 1.85 -24.58
CA HIS A 136 23.39 2.77 -25.66
C HIS A 136 24.90 3.01 -25.64
#